data_AF-A0A2N0B5G6-F1
#
_entry.id   AF-A0A2N0B5G6-F1
#
_cell.length_a   1.000
_cell.length_b   1.000
_cell.length_c   1.000
_cell.angle_alpha   90.00
_cell.angle_beta   90.00
_cell.angle_gamma   90.00
#
_symmetry.space_group_name_H-M   'P 1'
#
loop_
_entity.id
_entity.type
_entity.pdbx_description
1 polymer ?
#
loop_
_entity_poly.entity_id
_entity_poly.type
_entity_poly.pdbx_seq_one_letter_code
_entity_poly.pdbx_strand_id
1 'polypeptide(L)'
;VVHTTPLGMKGQAPGPFLGREFFHPGIALFDIVYNPLITPLVAAAKEAGCTVIPGSEMLLFQAMKQFELFTGTVPDEKDILNTRERLSQALSGR
;
A
#
# COMPACT_ATOMS: atom_id res chain seq x y z
N VAL A 1 11.55 -0.42 6.11
CA VAL A 1 11.68 -1.39 5.00
C VAL A 1 10.76 -0.92 3.89
N VAL A 2 11.27 -0.80 2.66
CA VAL A 2 10.44 -0.41 1.49
C VAL A 2 10.53 -1.53 0.48
N HIS A 3 9.39 -2.12 0.13
CA HIS A 3 9.29 -3.16 -0.88
C HIS A 3 8.79 -2.55 -2.19
N THR A 4 9.65 -2.57 -3.20
CA THR A 4 9.40 -1.94 -4.52
C THR A 4 9.55 -2.91 -5.70
N THR A 5 9.50 -4.21 -5.45
CA THR A 5 9.55 -5.23 -6.50
C THR A 5 8.13 -5.67 -6.88
N PRO A 6 7.93 -6.36 -8.01
CA PRO A 6 6.61 -6.88 -8.37
C PRO A 6 6.23 -8.16 -7.61
N LEU A 7 7.14 -8.75 -6.83
CA LEU A 7 6.85 -9.97 -6.10
C LEU A 7 5.72 -9.73 -5.09
N GLY A 8 4.86 -10.72 -4.88
CA GLY A 8 3.72 -10.63 -3.96
C GLY A 8 2.49 -10.01 -4.61
N MET A 9 2.64 -9.36 -5.78
CA MET A 9 1.53 -8.92 -6.61
C MET A 9 0.78 -10.11 -7.22
N LYS A 10 -0.54 -9.99 -7.37
CA LYS A 10 -1.38 -10.99 -8.04
C LYS A 10 -0.83 -11.32 -9.44
N GLY A 11 -0.61 -12.60 -9.70
CA GLY A 11 -0.02 -13.09 -10.95
C GLY A 11 1.51 -13.09 -10.99
N GLN A 12 2.18 -12.69 -9.91
CA GLN A 12 3.63 -12.77 -9.73
C GLN A 12 4.00 -13.81 -8.67
N ALA A 13 5.29 -14.12 -8.57
CA ALA A 13 5.79 -14.98 -7.50
C ALA A 13 5.52 -14.34 -6.12
N PRO A 14 5.18 -15.13 -5.08
CA PRO A 14 4.63 -14.64 -3.80
C PRO A 14 5.61 -13.86 -2.90
N GLY A 15 6.90 -13.79 -3.24
CA GLY A 15 7.91 -13.10 -2.44
C GLY A 15 7.73 -11.56 -2.40
N PRO A 16 8.77 -10.79 -2.04
CA PRO A 16 9.96 -11.27 -1.36
C PRO A 16 9.59 -11.80 0.01
N PHE A 17 10.37 -12.75 0.51
CA PHE A 17 10.22 -13.25 1.87
C PHE A 17 11.37 -12.72 2.71
N LEU A 18 11.03 -11.94 3.73
CA LEU A 18 11.91 -11.66 4.86
C LEU A 18 11.35 -12.47 6.02
N GLY A 19 12.20 -13.26 6.68
CA GLY A 19 11.76 -14.08 7.82
C GLY A 19 11.21 -13.22 8.95
N ARG A 20 10.33 -13.79 9.79
CA ARG A 20 9.71 -13.09 10.92
C ARG A 20 10.76 -12.45 11.83
N GLU A 21 11.91 -13.09 11.99
CA GLU A 21 13.06 -12.63 12.78
C GLU A 21 13.68 -11.31 12.31
N PHE A 22 13.46 -10.95 11.04
CA PHE A 22 13.88 -9.65 10.51
C PHE A 22 13.00 -8.51 11.03
N PHE A 23 11.75 -8.80 11.37
CA PHE A 23 10.77 -7.81 11.77
C PHE A 23 10.70 -7.62 13.29
N HIS A 24 10.45 -6.39 13.73
CA HIS A 24 10.14 -6.05 15.12
C HIS A 24 9.34 -4.74 15.15
N PRO A 25 8.65 -4.39 16.25
CA PRO A 25 7.75 -3.22 16.29
C PRO A 25 8.38 -1.85 15.97
N GLY A 26 9.71 -1.75 15.99
CA GLY A 26 10.45 -0.55 15.60
C GLY A 26 10.61 -0.36 14.08
N ILE A 27 10.16 -1.33 13.27
CA ILE A 27 10.21 -1.26 11.81
C ILE A 27 8.85 -0.82 11.26
N ALA A 28 8.90 0.11 10.31
CA ALA A 28 7.80 0.35 9.38
C ALA A 28 8.07 -0.39 8.06
N LEU A 29 7.07 -1.13 7.58
CA LEU A 29 7.05 -1.70 6.24
C LEU A 29 6.17 -0.81 5.34
N PHE A 30 6.74 -0.34 4.23
CA PHE A 30 5.99 0.22 3.13
C PHE A 30 6.05 -0.75 1.95
N ASP A 31 4.93 -1.40 1.64
CA ASP A 31 4.82 -2.33 0.52
C ASP A 31 4.01 -1.67 -0.60
N ILE A 32 4.63 -1.39 -1.75
CA ILE A 32 3.94 -0.69 -2.85
C ILE A 32 2.94 -1.59 -3.60
N VAL A 33 2.94 -2.89 -3.33
CA VAL A 33 1.92 -3.80 -3.85
C VAL A 33 0.59 -3.47 -3.17
N TYR A 34 -0.45 -3.26 -3.99
CA TYR A 34 -1.82 -3.00 -3.54
C TYR A 34 -2.84 -4.02 -4.05
N ASN A 35 -2.39 -5.05 -4.78
CA ASN A 35 -3.21 -6.17 -5.21
C ASN A 35 -2.38 -7.47 -5.18
N PRO A 36 -2.60 -8.35 -4.19
CA PRO A 36 -3.50 -8.20 -3.04
C PRO A 36 -3.00 -7.15 -2.01
N LEU A 37 -3.89 -6.69 -1.12
CA LEU A 37 -3.53 -5.77 -0.03
C LEU A 37 -2.68 -6.43 1.08
N ILE A 38 -2.82 -7.74 1.25
CA ILE A 38 -2.06 -8.53 2.23
C ILE A 38 -1.14 -9.47 1.46
N THR A 39 0.07 -9.01 1.18
CA THR A 39 1.15 -9.86 0.67
C THR A 39 1.71 -10.73 1.81
N PRO A 40 2.46 -11.81 1.51
CA PRO A 40 3.15 -12.57 2.56
C PRO A 40 4.11 -11.72 3.39
N LEU A 41 4.77 -10.72 2.79
CA LEU A 41 5.64 -9.77 3.49
C LEU A 41 4.84 -8.90 4.47
N VAL A 42 3.69 -8.39 4.03
CA VAL A 42 2.76 -7.62 4.89
C VAL A 42 2.23 -8.48 6.04
N ALA A 43 1.87 -9.73 5.79
CA ALA A 43 1.41 -10.65 6.84
C ALA A 43 2.50 -10.84 7.91
N ALA A 44 3.72 -11.18 7.50
CA ALA A 44 4.85 -11.36 8.43
C ALA A 44 5.17 -10.09 9.25
N ALA A 45 5.12 -8.91 8.61
CA ALA A 45 5.35 -7.64 9.30
C ALA A 45 4.22 -7.32 10.31
N LYS A 46 2.96 -7.59 9.96
CA LYS A 46 1.82 -7.41 10.89
C LYS A 46 1.90 -8.35 12.09
N GLU A 47 2.20 -9.63 11.86
CA GLU A 47 2.45 -10.61 12.92
C GLU A 47 3.62 -10.18 13.84
N ALA A 48 4.52 -9.35 13.31
CA ALA A 48 5.63 -8.79 14.05
C ALA A 48 5.34 -7.52 14.87
N GLY A 49 4.13 -6.98 14.76
CA GLY A 49 3.78 -5.69 15.35
C GLY A 49 4.42 -4.50 14.64
N CYS A 50 4.86 -4.67 13.40
CA CYS A 50 5.36 -3.55 12.59
C CYS A 50 4.22 -2.62 12.19
N THR A 51 4.55 -1.35 12.01
CA THR A 51 3.66 -0.44 11.27
C THR A 51 3.69 -0.82 9.80
N VAL A 52 2.53 -0.99 9.17
CA VAL A 52 2.42 -1.28 7.73
C VAL A 52 1.73 -0.13 7.01
N ILE A 53 2.40 0.39 5.99
CA ILE A 53 1.88 1.37 5.03
C ILE A 53 1.57 0.60 3.74
N PRO A 54 0.30 0.49 3.32
CA PRO A 54 -0.05 -0.24 2.11
C PRO A 54 0.20 0.61 0.86
N GLY A 55 0.45 -0.05 -0.28
CA GLY A 55 0.67 0.60 -1.58
C GLY A 55 -0.55 1.40 -2.06
N SER A 56 -1.73 1.12 -1.53
CA SER A 56 -2.95 1.89 -1.81
C SER A 56 -2.86 3.35 -1.37
N GLU A 57 -2.08 3.67 -0.32
CA GLU A 57 -1.85 5.06 0.08
C GLU A 57 -1.01 5.80 -0.97
N MET A 58 0.02 5.13 -1.52
CA MET A 58 0.80 5.69 -2.64
C MET A 58 -0.10 5.95 -3.85
N LEU A 59 -0.91 4.95 -4.22
CA LEU A 59 -1.83 5.03 -5.34
C LEU A 59 -2.82 6.20 -5.18
N LEU A 60 -3.36 6.39 -3.97
CA LEU A 60 -4.24 7.50 -3.64
C LEU A 60 -3.56 8.85 -3.85
N PHE A 61 -2.40 9.08 -3.23
CA PHE A 61 -1.72 10.38 -3.31
C PHE A 61 -1.14 10.67 -4.70
N GLN A 62 -0.74 9.64 -5.45
CA GLN A 62 -0.41 9.78 -6.86
C GLN A 62 -1.62 10.26 -7.68
N ALA A 63 -2.80 9.67 -7.45
CA ALA A 63 -4.03 10.11 -8.12
C ALA A 63 -4.40 11.56 -7.77
N MET A 64 -4.23 11.96 -6.50
CA MET A 64 -4.45 13.36 -6.09
C MET A 64 -3.51 14.31 -6.82
N LYS A 65 -2.22 13.97 -6.92
CA LYS A 65 -1.26 14.83 -7.62
C LYS A 65 -1.53 14.90 -9.12
N GLN A 66 -1.90 13.78 -9.73
CA GLN A 66 -2.31 13.73 -11.13
C GLN A 66 -3.55 14.60 -11.37
N PHE A 67 -4.56 14.52 -10.50
CA PHE A 67 -5.75 15.35 -10.59
C PHE A 67 -5.41 16.85 -10.54
N GLU A 68 -4.56 17.26 -9.60
CA GLU A 68 -4.08 18.65 -9.50
C GLU A 68 -3.39 19.10 -10.79
N LEU A 69 -2.47 18.29 -11.31
CA LEU A 69 -1.74 18.60 -12.54
C LEU A 69 -2.65 18.69 -13.77
N PHE A 70 -3.70 17.86 -13.84
CA PHE A 70 -4.61 17.83 -14.99
C PHE A 70 -5.67 18.92 -14.95
N THR A 71 -6.13 19.31 -13.75
CA THR A 71 -7.29 20.20 -13.60
C THR A 71 -6.91 21.59 -13.11
N GLY A 72 -5.70 21.77 -12.56
CA GLY A 72 -5.31 22.99 -11.85
C GLY A 72 -5.99 23.16 -10.49
N THR A 73 -6.81 22.21 -10.05
CA THR A 73 -7.53 22.25 -8.76
C THR A 73 -6.79 21.40 -7.72
N VAL A 74 -6.42 21.98 -6.59
CA VAL A 74 -5.82 21.25 -5.46
C VAL A 74 -6.93 20.52 -4.69
N PRO A 75 -6.88 19.18 -4.58
CA PRO A 75 -7.84 18.43 -3.76
C PRO A 75 -7.78 18.84 -2.30
N ASP A 76 -8.94 18.99 -1.67
CA ASP A 76 -9.01 19.24 -0.23
C ASP A 76 -8.98 17.94 0.58
N GLU A 77 -9.01 18.06 1.92
CA GLU A 77 -9.00 16.90 2.82
C GLU A 77 -10.21 15.98 2.60
N LYS A 78 -11.38 16.55 2.26
CA LYS A 78 -12.61 15.79 2.03
C LYS A 78 -12.51 15.00 0.72
N ASP A 79 -11.88 15.54 -0.31
CA ASP A 79 -11.61 14.84 -1.56
C ASP A 79 -10.71 13.62 -1.31
N ILE A 80 -9.65 13.78 -0.50
CA ILE A 80 -8.73 12.70 -0.13
C ILE A 80 -9.48 11.60 0.63
N LEU A 81 -10.27 11.96 1.65
CA LEU A 81 -11.01 11.00 2.47
C LEU A 81 -12.03 10.21 1.62
N ASN A 82 -12.85 10.91 0.84
CA ASN A 82 -13.84 10.28 -0.02
C ASN A 82 -13.19 9.39 -1.08
N THR A 83 -12.03 9.77 -1.59
CA THR A 83 -11.30 8.97 -2.59
C THR A 83 -10.65 7.75 -1.96
N ARG A 84 -10.14 7.86 -0.72
CA ARG A 84 -9.63 6.71 0.04
C ARG A 84 -10.72 5.64 0.23
N GLU A 85 -11.93 6.05 0.63
CA GLU A 85 -13.06 5.13 0.80
C GLU A 85 -13.43 4.42 -0.50
N ARG A 86 -13.58 5.19 -1.59
CA ARG A 86 -13.88 4.65 -2.93
C ARG A 86 -12.79 3.72 -3.44
N LEU A 87 -11.52 4.06 -3.21
CA LEU A 87 -10.39 3.22 -3.58
C LEU A 87 -10.39 1.91 -2.77
N SER A 88 -10.64 1.99 -1.47
CA SER A 88 -10.74 0.79 -0.61
C SER A 88 -11.83 -0.16 -1.10
N GLN A 89 -13.01 0.38 -1.46
CA GLN A 89 -14.11 -0.42 -2.03
C GLN A 89 -13.72 -1.03 -3.38
N ALA A 90 -13.07 -0.27 -4.26
CA ALA A 90 -12.63 -0.75 -5.58
C ALA A 90 -11.55 -1.84 -5.52
N LEU A 91 -10.72 -1.83 -4.47
CA LEU A 91 -9.69 -2.84 -4.21
C LEU A 91 -10.22 -4.04 -3.42
N SER A 92 -11.39 -3.90 -2.76
CA SER A 92 -12.00 -4.99 -2.01
C SER A 92 -12.42 -6.12 -2.96
N GLY A 93 -11.83 -7.30 -2.78
CA GLY A 93 -12.09 -8.47 -3.61
C GLY A 93 -11.24 -8.60 -4.88
N ARG A 94 -10.22 -7.74 -5.05
CA ARG A 94 -9.23 -7.88 -6.14
C ARG A 94 -8.06 -8.77 -5.78
#